data_AF-A0A3M1CTQ4-F1
#
_entry.id   AF-A0A3M1CTQ4-F1
#
_cell.length_a   1.000
_cell.length_b   1.000
_cell.length_c   1.000
_cell.angle_alpha   90.00
_cell.angle_beta   90.00
_cell.angle_gamma   90.00
#
_symmetry.space_group_name_H-M   'P 1'
#
loop_
_entity.id
_entity.type
_entity.pdbx_description
1 polymer ?
#
loop_
_entity_poly.entity_id
_entity_poly.type
_entity_poly.pdbx_seq_one_letter_code
_entity_poly.pdbx_strand_id
1 'polypeptide(L)'
;MTRIVATIIVFLALQGCTSPNPAYCDSDSDCTDPAFPVCDTTIHGCVGTGAGNDGGPVADQQDESTGTDGDGPSESDGGQDGQQDQPIFVDDDNCPGPGSGTEEDPYCTIQQAIDDASKTGRPVTVMPGKYRENLRINGDVDITGSAGTEIETTSCPGILVMNHAEAKLSNLEIAGEGGVRVTADSTVSILECTIRGTACTGIDCQDSTCTVERTLIIDNEQGGINLSNSTYTIMNTMVVRNGQSGTFGGMQIRRPGAGSAISLVTIASNRTAGTNPAGVTCLTPAVIDSSIVWGNGEEPSNQVSGSCTLNWCDVDQNPSTLTGSNNISQDPQFIDEENGDFHIRTDSPCIDRANPAASAEEDFDGQARPQGSGPDIGADEAR
;
A
#
# COMPACT_ATOMS: atom_id res chain seq x y z
N MET A 1 -26.62 -22.63 55.35
CA MET A 1 -26.94 -21.25 55.78
C MET A 1 -26.97 -20.39 54.52
N THR A 2 -28.13 -20.27 53.87
CA THR A 2 -29.03 -19.08 53.88
C THR A 2 -28.57 -18.05 52.82
N ARG A 3 -29.05 -18.11 51.56
CA ARG A 3 -30.17 -17.32 50.91
C ARG A 3 -29.96 -15.79 51.00
N ILE A 4 -30.05 -14.92 49.97
CA ILE A 4 -31.20 -14.51 49.11
C ILE A 4 -30.62 -13.58 47.98
N VAL A 5 -30.75 -13.87 46.67
CA VAL A 5 -31.59 -13.25 45.59
C VAL A 5 -31.72 -11.71 45.54
N ALA A 6 -31.28 -11.09 44.43
CA ALA A 6 -31.99 -9.97 43.78
C ALA A 6 -31.52 -9.74 42.33
N THR A 7 -32.42 -10.07 41.40
CA THR A 7 -32.45 -9.69 39.99
C THR A 7 -32.47 -8.17 39.81
N ILE A 8 -31.61 -7.63 38.95
CA ILE A 8 -31.88 -6.37 38.24
C ILE A 8 -31.67 -6.63 36.75
N ILE A 9 -32.79 -6.78 36.06
CA ILE A 9 -32.94 -6.59 34.61
C ILE A 9 -33.00 -5.08 34.41
N VAL A 10 -32.06 -4.52 33.66
CA VAL A 10 -32.26 -3.25 32.97
C VAL A 10 -32.18 -3.54 31.48
N PHE A 11 -33.35 -3.73 30.90
CA PHE A 11 -33.62 -3.46 29.50
C PHE A 11 -33.44 -1.96 29.31
N LEU A 12 -32.43 -1.54 28.55
CA LEU A 12 -32.50 -0.29 27.80
C LEU A 12 -32.44 -0.67 26.32
N ALA A 13 -33.58 -0.51 25.65
CA ALA A 13 -33.67 -0.58 24.22
C ALA A 13 -32.88 0.59 23.61
N LEU A 14 -31.84 0.30 22.83
CA LEU A 14 -31.58 1.13 21.65
C LEU A 14 -32.31 0.46 20.49
N GLN A 15 -33.39 1.14 20.07
CA GLN A 15 -34.10 0.84 18.85
C GLN A 15 -33.16 0.97 17.66
N GLY A 16 -33.10 -0.10 16.88
CA GLY A 16 -32.81 -0.16 15.44
C GLY A 16 -31.89 0.88 14.83
N CYS A 17 -30.65 0.47 14.58
CA CYS A 17 -30.06 0.71 13.27
C CYS A 17 -29.86 -0.66 12.61
N THR A 18 -30.96 -1.31 12.21
CA THR A 18 -30.90 -2.30 11.15
C THR A 18 -30.81 -1.49 9.86
N SER A 19 -29.61 -1.29 9.32
CA SER A 19 -29.52 -1.01 7.89
C SER A 19 -29.97 -2.29 7.19
N PRO A 20 -31.12 -2.33 6.50
CA PRO A 20 -31.63 -3.57 5.95
C PRO A 20 -31.18 -3.77 4.51
N ASN A 21 -30.00 -3.26 4.11
CA ASN A 21 -29.47 -3.59 2.80
C ASN A 21 -27.94 -3.69 2.84
N PRO A 22 -27.34 -4.84 2.50
CA PRO A 22 -25.93 -4.87 2.16
C PRO A 22 -25.73 -4.01 0.91
N ALA A 23 -24.67 -3.20 0.88
CA ALA A 23 -24.26 -2.43 -0.29
C ALA A 23 -23.77 -3.33 -1.46
N TYR A 24 -23.96 -4.64 -1.36
CA TYR A 24 -23.44 -5.67 -2.25
C TYR A 24 -24.50 -6.77 -2.43
N CYS A 25 -24.85 -7.11 -3.67
CA CYS A 25 -25.77 -8.19 -4.03
C CYS A 25 -25.18 -9.05 -5.16
N ASP A 26 -25.41 -10.37 -5.11
CA ASP A 26 -25.13 -11.29 -6.22
C ASP A 26 -26.44 -11.77 -6.88
N SER A 27 -27.58 -11.54 -6.23
CA SER A 27 -28.93 -11.93 -6.66
C SER A 27 -30.02 -11.06 -6.02
N ASP A 28 -31.22 -11.03 -6.60
CA ASP A 28 -32.37 -10.29 -6.05
C ASP A 28 -32.72 -10.69 -4.60
N SER A 29 -32.40 -11.91 -4.17
CA SER A 29 -32.63 -12.35 -2.79
C SER A 29 -31.75 -11.67 -1.75
N ASP A 30 -30.65 -11.04 -2.17
CA ASP A 30 -29.74 -10.31 -1.28
C ASP A 30 -30.26 -8.89 -0.99
N CYS A 31 -31.22 -8.42 -1.79
CA CYS A 31 -31.83 -7.10 -1.66
C CYS A 31 -33.06 -7.15 -0.75
N THR A 32 -32.82 -6.94 0.55
CA THR A 32 -33.88 -7.07 1.56
C THR A 32 -34.71 -5.80 1.78
N ASP A 33 -34.33 -4.69 1.15
CA ASP A 33 -35.11 -3.44 1.16
C ASP A 33 -36.22 -3.47 0.08
N PRO A 34 -37.51 -3.39 0.46
CA PRO A 34 -38.62 -3.35 -0.49
C PRO A 34 -38.58 -2.17 -1.47
N ALA A 35 -37.86 -1.09 -1.16
CA ALA A 35 -37.67 0.05 -2.06
C ALA A 35 -36.65 -0.25 -3.19
N PHE A 36 -35.78 -1.23 -2.99
CA PHE A 36 -34.70 -1.60 -3.91
C PHE A 36 -34.59 -3.12 -4.07
N PRO A 37 -35.61 -3.82 -4.61
CA PRO A 37 -35.70 -5.28 -4.53
C PRO A 37 -34.92 -6.03 -5.62
N VAL A 38 -34.22 -5.33 -6.52
CA VAL A 38 -33.55 -5.95 -7.68
C VAL A 38 -32.05 -5.74 -7.57
N CYS A 39 -31.27 -6.79 -7.82
CA CYS A 39 -29.82 -6.69 -7.88
C CYS A 39 -29.36 -6.30 -9.28
N ASP A 40 -28.66 -5.17 -9.43
CA ASP A 40 -27.90 -4.86 -10.64
C ASP A 40 -26.50 -5.47 -10.52
N THR A 41 -26.30 -6.62 -11.17
CA THR A 41 -25.03 -7.37 -11.17
C THR A 41 -23.90 -6.67 -11.90
N THR A 42 -24.16 -5.55 -12.59
CA THR A 42 -23.12 -4.72 -13.23
C THR A 42 -22.43 -3.85 -12.19
N ILE A 43 -23.20 -3.34 -11.23
CA ILE A 43 -22.73 -2.44 -10.17
C ILE A 43 -22.74 -3.12 -8.78
N HIS A 44 -23.17 -4.38 -8.72
CA HIS A 44 -23.39 -5.18 -7.51
C HIS A 44 -24.21 -4.44 -6.44
N GLY A 45 -25.23 -3.70 -6.87
CA GLY A 45 -26.04 -2.84 -6.01
C GLY A 45 -27.53 -3.09 -6.15
N CYS A 46 -28.27 -2.95 -5.06
CA CYS A 46 -29.73 -3.07 -5.05
C CYS A 46 -30.38 -1.81 -5.61
N VAL A 47 -31.18 -1.94 -6.67
CA VAL A 47 -31.81 -0.84 -7.40
C VAL A 47 -33.34 -0.92 -7.34
N GLY A 48 -33.99 0.25 -7.47
CA GLY A 48 -35.45 0.36 -7.47
C GLY A 48 -36.03 -0.06 -8.81
N THR A 49 -37.27 -0.56 -8.81
CA THR A 49 -37.99 -0.96 -10.02
C THR A 49 -38.45 0.28 -10.80
N GLY A 50 -37.54 0.93 -11.53
CA GLY A 50 -37.86 2.20 -12.21
C GLY A 50 -36.98 2.63 -13.38
N ALA A 51 -35.89 1.94 -13.70
CA ALA A 51 -35.08 2.23 -14.88
C ALA A 51 -35.31 1.16 -15.96
N GLY A 52 -36.46 1.21 -16.61
CA GLY A 52 -36.71 0.46 -17.83
C GLY A 52 -35.89 1.04 -18.98
N ASN A 53 -35.11 0.19 -19.63
CA ASN A 53 -34.47 0.45 -20.92
C ASN A 53 -35.52 0.83 -21.98
N ASP A 54 -35.59 2.11 -22.35
CA ASP A 54 -36.29 2.52 -23.57
C ASP A 54 -35.36 2.37 -24.78
N GLY A 55 -35.33 1.14 -25.29
CA GLY A 55 -34.95 0.88 -26.68
C GLY A 55 -36.04 1.42 -27.62
N GLY A 56 -35.71 2.47 -28.37
CA GLY A 56 -36.51 3.01 -29.47
C GLY A 56 -35.66 3.18 -30.74
N PRO A 57 -36.25 3.06 -31.95
CA PRO A 57 -35.65 2.31 -33.04
C PRO A 57 -34.71 3.10 -33.96
N VAL A 58 -33.76 2.35 -34.53
CA VAL A 58 -32.90 2.74 -35.65
C VAL A 58 -33.76 2.93 -36.90
N ALA A 59 -33.75 4.13 -37.46
CA ALA A 59 -34.24 4.41 -38.80
C ALA A 59 -33.07 4.86 -39.68
N ASP A 60 -32.69 3.97 -40.58
CA ASP A 60 -32.01 4.24 -41.85
C ASP A 60 -32.66 5.45 -42.55
N GLN A 61 -31.86 6.33 -43.16
CA GLN A 61 -32.01 6.84 -44.53
C GLN A 61 -30.71 7.48 -45.01
N GLN A 62 -30.37 7.16 -46.25
CA GLN A 62 -29.18 7.56 -46.99
C GLN A 62 -29.36 8.92 -47.69
N ASP A 63 -28.21 9.55 -47.96
CA ASP A 63 -27.83 10.32 -49.16
C ASP A 63 -28.53 11.66 -49.49
N GLU A 64 -27.78 12.78 -49.42
CA GLU A 64 -27.16 13.43 -50.58
C GLU A 64 -26.61 14.82 -50.23
N SER A 65 -25.51 15.16 -50.89
CA SER A 65 -24.72 16.40 -50.82
C SER A 65 -25.46 17.68 -51.26
N THR A 66 -25.05 18.84 -50.74
CA THR A 66 -24.55 20.02 -51.50
C THR A 66 -24.28 21.19 -50.54
N GLY A 67 -23.16 21.89 -50.71
CA GLY A 67 -22.58 22.78 -49.72
C GLY A 67 -23.03 24.25 -49.75
N THR A 68 -22.31 25.08 -49.00
CA THR A 68 -21.72 26.37 -49.41
C THR A 68 -20.99 26.98 -48.23
N ASP A 69 -19.87 27.62 -48.55
CA ASP A 69 -18.99 28.34 -47.65
C ASP A 69 -19.68 29.55 -47.01
N GLY A 70 -19.37 29.81 -45.73
CA GLY A 70 -19.84 30.97 -44.99
C GLY A 70 -18.93 31.29 -43.81
N ASP A 71 -18.08 32.28 -44.01
CA ASP A 71 -17.18 32.91 -43.03
C ASP A 71 -17.85 33.30 -41.71
N GLY A 72 -17.12 33.08 -40.62
CA GLY A 72 -17.29 33.78 -39.34
C GLY A 72 -16.72 33.00 -38.15
N PRO A 73 -15.59 33.42 -37.56
CA PRO A 73 -15.19 32.88 -36.27
C PRO A 73 -16.11 33.51 -35.22
N SER A 74 -17.11 32.78 -34.76
CA SER A 74 -17.69 33.07 -33.46
C SER A 74 -16.70 32.56 -32.42
N GLU A 75 -15.95 33.49 -31.83
CA GLU A 75 -15.29 33.25 -30.54
C GLU A 75 -16.38 32.92 -29.52
N SER A 76 -16.63 31.63 -29.30
CA SER A 76 -17.23 31.16 -28.06
C SER A 76 -16.08 30.95 -27.08
N ASP A 77 -15.88 32.01 -26.29
CA ASP A 77 -15.49 32.00 -24.89
C ASP A 77 -15.10 30.63 -24.32
N GLY A 78 -13.81 30.52 -23.98
CA GLY A 78 -13.25 29.35 -23.34
C GLY A 78 -13.84 29.12 -21.94
N GLY A 79 -13.89 27.87 -21.53
CA GLY A 79 -14.17 27.57 -20.13
C GLY A 79 -14.72 26.18 -19.84
N GLN A 80 -14.25 25.11 -20.49
CA GLN A 80 -14.47 23.73 -20.00
C GLN A 80 -13.27 22.78 -20.18
N ASP A 81 -12.09 23.29 -20.53
CA ASP A 81 -10.87 22.46 -20.71
C ASP A 81 -9.99 22.40 -19.45
N GLY A 82 -10.34 23.16 -18.40
CA GLY A 82 -9.49 23.33 -17.20
C GLY A 82 -9.83 22.46 -15.98
N GLN A 83 -10.91 21.69 -16.01
CA GLN A 83 -11.32 20.82 -14.89
C GLN A 83 -10.84 19.37 -15.02
N GLN A 84 -10.46 18.92 -16.22
CA GLN A 84 -10.01 17.53 -16.41
C GLN A 84 -8.60 17.25 -15.84
N ASP A 85 -7.81 18.30 -15.60
CA ASP A 85 -6.45 18.19 -15.05
C ASP A 85 -6.34 18.49 -13.54
N GLN A 86 -7.45 18.87 -12.88
CA GLN A 86 -7.40 19.18 -11.44
C GLN A 86 -7.46 17.91 -10.60
N PRO A 87 -6.68 17.78 -9.52
CA PRO A 87 -6.79 16.63 -8.63
C PRO A 87 -8.18 16.56 -7.96
N ILE A 88 -8.55 15.36 -7.52
CA ILE A 88 -9.70 15.12 -6.64
C ILE A 88 -9.24 15.32 -5.20
N PHE A 89 -9.93 16.17 -4.45
CA PHE A 89 -9.55 16.50 -3.06
C PHE A 89 -10.37 15.71 -2.03
N VAL A 90 -9.71 15.29 -0.95
CA VAL A 90 -10.32 14.59 0.20
C VAL A 90 -9.92 15.30 1.49
N ASP A 91 -10.90 15.63 2.33
CA ASP A 91 -10.70 16.30 3.63
C ASP A 91 -11.81 15.83 4.59
N ASP A 92 -11.46 15.08 5.65
CA ASP A 92 -12.42 14.53 6.60
C ASP A 92 -12.99 15.58 7.58
N ASP A 93 -12.27 16.69 7.78
CA ASP A 93 -12.64 17.76 8.70
C ASP A 93 -13.47 18.86 8.01
N ASN A 94 -13.25 19.10 6.71
CA ASN A 94 -13.90 20.18 5.95
C ASN A 94 -14.86 19.69 4.86
N CYS A 95 -15.61 18.61 5.11
CA CYS A 95 -16.57 18.07 4.15
C CYS A 95 -18.02 18.09 4.69
N PRO A 96 -18.90 19.00 4.22
CA PRO A 96 -20.30 19.04 4.67
C PRO A 96 -21.14 17.87 4.11
N GLY A 97 -20.58 17.10 3.17
CA GLY A 97 -21.11 15.84 2.65
C GLY A 97 -22.19 16.00 1.57
N PRO A 98 -22.14 15.18 0.48
CA PRO A 98 -21.15 14.16 0.16
C PRO A 98 -19.86 14.67 -0.50
N GLY A 99 -19.74 15.98 -0.76
CA GLY A 99 -18.62 16.57 -1.50
C GLY A 99 -18.70 16.32 -3.02
N SER A 100 -18.00 17.14 -3.79
CA SER A 100 -17.83 17.00 -5.25
C SER A 100 -16.39 16.71 -5.67
N GLY A 101 -15.48 16.56 -4.70
CA GLY A 101 -14.06 16.29 -4.94
C GLY A 101 -13.28 17.50 -5.46
N THR A 102 -13.86 18.71 -5.35
CA THR A 102 -13.15 19.96 -5.64
C THR A 102 -12.46 20.48 -4.38
N GLU A 103 -11.50 21.41 -4.51
CA GLU A 103 -10.81 21.98 -3.34
C GLU A 103 -11.77 22.71 -2.38
N GLU A 104 -12.82 23.36 -2.90
CA GLU A 104 -13.82 24.07 -2.10
C GLU A 104 -14.92 23.16 -1.53
N ASP A 105 -15.07 21.96 -2.09
CA ASP A 105 -16.08 20.96 -1.71
C ASP A 105 -15.49 19.54 -1.84
N PRO A 106 -14.54 19.19 -0.96
CA PRO A 106 -13.79 17.93 -1.03
C PRO A 106 -14.67 16.73 -0.64
N TYR A 107 -14.25 15.53 -1.05
CA TYR A 107 -14.86 14.30 -0.55
C TYR A 107 -14.52 14.08 0.92
N CYS A 108 -15.46 13.45 1.65
CA CYS A 108 -15.24 13.06 3.05
C CYS A 108 -14.43 11.79 3.23
N THR A 109 -14.34 10.96 2.19
CA THR A 109 -13.72 9.63 2.27
C THR A 109 -12.81 9.43 1.08
N ILE A 110 -11.70 8.72 1.27
CA ILE A 110 -10.78 8.41 0.18
C ILE A 110 -11.44 7.42 -0.78
N GLN A 111 -12.28 6.50 -0.30
CA GLN A 111 -12.98 5.57 -1.20
C GLN A 111 -13.87 6.28 -2.23
N GLN A 112 -14.58 7.35 -1.86
CA GLN A 112 -15.36 8.13 -2.83
C GLN A 112 -14.46 8.78 -3.89
N ALA A 113 -13.29 9.28 -3.49
CA ALA A 113 -12.32 9.84 -4.42
C ALA A 113 -11.72 8.78 -5.35
N ILE A 114 -11.45 7.56 -4.85
CA ILE A 114 -11.01 6.42 -5.67
C ILE A 114 -12.09 6.06 -6.70
N ASP A 115 -13.35 6.02 -6.27
CA ASP A 115 -14.47 5.68 -7.14
C ASP A 115 -14.65 6.72 -8.26
N ASP A 116 -14.30 7.98 -8.05
CA ASP A 116 -14.31 9.03 -9.08
C ASP A 116 -13.03 9.02 -9.94
N ALA A 117 -11.86 8.87 -9.31
CA ALA A 117 -10.57 8.79 -9.97
C ALA A 117 -10.52 7.65 -10.99
N SER A 118 -11.03 6.46 -10.64
CA SER A 118 -11.10 5.31 -11.53
C SER A 118 -11.96 5.53 -12.79
N LYS A 119 -12.85 6.53 -12.79
CA LYS A 119 -13.66 6.91 -13.96
C LYS A 119 -13.03 8.04 -14.78
N THR A 120 -12.33 8.94 -14.10
CA THR A 120 -11.85 10.20 -14.69
C THR A 120 -10.37 10.19 -15.03
N GLY A 121 -9.58 9.28 -14.44
CA GLY A 121 -8.12 9.25 -14.51
C GLY A 121 -7.44 10.35 -13.70
N ARG A 122 -8.19 11.13 -12.91
CA ARG A 122 -7.66 12.24 -12.12
C ARG A 122 -6.94 11.72 -10.86
N PRO A 123 -5.80 12.31 -10.46
CA PRO A 123 -5.11 11.94 -9.23
C PRO A 123 -5.91 12.38 -8.00
N VAL A 124 -5.72 11.70 -6.88
CA VAL A 124 -6.35 11.99 -5.58
C VAL A 124 -5.33 12.66 -4.66
N THR A 125 -5.68 13.84 -4.14
CA THR A 125 -4.93 14.54 -3.08
C THR A 125 -5.71 14.43 -1.77
N VAL A 126 -5.08 13.85 -0.76
CA VAL A 126 -5.67 13.64 0.57
C VAL A 126 -5.04 14.64 1.53
N MET A 127 -5.89 15.46 2.16
CA MET A 127 -5.44 16.44 3.15
C MET A 127 -4.93 15.73 4.42
N PRO A 128 -4.14 16.41 5.28
CA PRO A 128 -3.80 15.89 6.60
C PRO A 128 -5.08 15.63 7.39
N GLY A 129 -5.19 14.46 8.00
CA GLY A 129 -6.44 13.98 8.59
C GLY A 129 -6.35 12.51 8.99
N LYS A 130 -7.37 12.00 9.66
CA LYS A 130 -7.42 10.60 10.11
C LYS A 130 -8.63 9.90 9.51
N TYR A 131 -8.36 9.18 8.43
CA TYR A 131 -9.35 8.51 7.60
C TYR A 131 -9.58 7.08 8.07
N ARG A 132 -10.66 6.86 8.81
CA ARG A 132 -11.02 5.53 9.32
C ARG A 132 -11.79 4.71 8.27
N GLU A 133 -11.07 4.08 7.36
CA GLU A 133 -11.64 3.33 6.24
C GLU A 133 -10.73 2.19 5.77
N ASN A 134 -11.30 1.27 4.97
CA ASN A 134 -10.51 0.32 4.18
C ASN A 134 -10.72 0.65 2.71
N LEU A 135 -9.63 0.62 1.93
CA LEU A 135 -9.65 1.04 0.54
C LEU A 135 -9.67 -0.17 -0.40
N ARG A 136 -10.54 -0.10 -1.41
CA ARG A 136 -10.57 -1.03 -2.54
C ARG A 136 -10.25 -0.27 -3.81
N ILE A 137 -9.14 -0.64 -4.43
CA ILE A 137 -8.65 -0.06 -5.67
C ILE A 137 -8.80 -1.12 -6.76
N ASN A 138 -9.78 -0.91 -7.63
CA ASN A 138 -10.15 -1.80 -8.74
C ASN A 138 -9.99 -1.13 -10.12
N GLY A 139 -9.44 0.07 -10.16
CA GLY A 139 -9.08 0.83 -11.34
C GLY A 139 -7.92 1.75 -11.02
N ASP A 140 -7.35 2.36 -12.05
CA ASP A 140 -6.11 3.12 -11.91
C ASP A 140 -6.31 4.36 -11.03
N VAL A 141 -5.37 4.60 -10.11
CA VAL A 141 -5.43 5.75 -9.20
C VAL A 141 -4.04 6.12 -8.66
N ASP A 142 -3.75 7.41 -8.66
CA ASP A 142 -2.59 7.98 -7.96
C ASP A 142 -3.09 8.71 -6.71
N ILE A 143 -2.76 8.21 -5.51
CA ILE A 143 -3.15 8.78 -4.22
C ILE A 143 -1.93 9.40 -3.56
N THR A 144 -2.01 10.71 -3.29
CA THR A 144 -0.95 11.46 -2.61
C THR A 144 -1.50 12.09 -1.34
N GLY A 145 -0.90 11.74 -0.21
CA GLY A 145 -1.11 12.42 1.06
C GLY A 145 -0.01 13.44 1.37
N SER A 146 0.07 13.82 2.63
CA SER A 146 1.18 14.60 3.16
C SER A 146 1.42 14.24 4.62
N ALA A 147 2.38 14.90 5.27
CA ALA A 147 2.62 14.67 6.70
C ALA A 147 1.34 14.89 7.52
N GLY A 148 0.92 13.85 8.24
CA GLY A 148 -0.32 13.84 9.02
C GLY A 148 -1.53 13.22 8.32
N THR A 149 -1.38 12.67 7.10
CA THR A 149 -2.41 11.88 6.43
C THR A 149 -2.35 10.42 6.90
N GLU A 150 -3.21 10.03 7.84
CA GLU A 150 -3.31 8.67 8.38
C GLU A 150 -4.58 7.95 7.86
N ILE A 151 -4.41 6.77 7.28
CA ILE A 151 -5.47 5.82 6.96
C ILE A 151 -5.53 4.79 8.10
N GLU A 152 -6.55 4.91 8.95
CA GLU A 152 -6.81 3.97 10.05
C GLU A 152 -7.74 2.85 9.58
N THR A 153 -7.11 1.78 9.12
CA THR A 153 -7.79 0.60 8.59
C THR A 153 -8.42 -0.24 9.70
N THR A 154 -9.49 -0.97 9.35
CA THR A 154 -10.34 -1.68 10.33
C THR A 154 -10.45 -3.18 10.07
N SER A 155 -9.85 -3.69 9.00
CA SER A 155 -9.78 -5.12 8.71
C SER A 155 -8.59 -5.45 7.83
N CYS A 156 -8.24 -6.74 7.72
CA CYS A 156 -7.21 -7.23 6.80
C CYS A 156 -7.81 -7.77 5.49
N PRO A 157 -7.29 -7.37 4.31
CA PRO A 157 -6.35 -6.26 4.11
C PRO A 157 -7.01 -4.90 4.33
N GLY A 158 -6.20 -3.89 4.67
CA GLY A 158 -6.66 -2.52 4.87
C GLY A 158 -6.78 -1.76 3.54
N ILE A 159 -5.78 -1.93 2.67
CA ILE A 159 -5.81 -1.48 1.27
C ILE A 159 -5.71 -2.71 0.38
N LEU A 160 -6.64 -2.86 -0.55
CA LEU A 160 -6.66 -3.94 -1.53
C LEU A 160 -6.60 -3.38 -2.95
N VAL A 161 -5.50 -3.66 -3.66
CA VAL A 161 -5.32 -3.37 -5.08
C VAL A 161 -5.59 -4.66 -5.88
N MET A 162 -6.54 -4.63 -6.80
CA MET A 162 -7.00 -5.82 -7.51
C MET A 162 -7.55 -5.51 -8.91
N ASN A 163 -7.83 -6.56 -9.69
CA ASN A 163 -8.46 -6.50 -11.01
C ASN A 163 -7.65 -5.71 -12.05
N HIS A 164 -6.35 -5.97 -12.15
CA HIS A 164 -5.44 -5.31 -13.08
C HIS A 164 -5.26 -3.79 -12.84
N ALA A 165 -5.60 -3.29 -11.66
CA ALA A 165 -5.46 -1.88 -11.35
C ALA A 165 -3.99 -1.46 -11.23
N GLU A 166 -3.69 -0.23 -11.67
CA GLU A 166 -2.41 0.43 -11.42
C GLU A 166 -2.58 1.52 -10.35
N ALA A 167 -1.97 1.31 -9.19
CA ALA A 167 -2.08 2.21 -8.04
C ALA A 167 -0.74 2.86 -7.69
N LYS A 168 -0.74 4.15 -7.38
CA LYS A 168 0.37 4.81 -6.67
C LYS A 168 -0.08 5.32 -5.32
N LEU A 169 0.69 5.01 -4.28
CA LEU A 169 0.49 5.44 -2.91
C LEU A 169 1.71 6.25 -2.47
N SER A 170 1.53 7.54 -2.20
CA SER A 170 2.63 8.45 -1.89
C SER A 170 2.34 9.25 -0.62
N ASN A 171 3.31 9.34 0.30
CA ASN A 171 3.21 10.18 1.51
C ASN A 171 1.99 9.85 2.39
N LEU A 172 1.75 8.57 2.63
CA LEU A 172 0.63 8.07 3.44
C LEU A 172 1.13 7.31 4.66
N GLU A 173 0.44 7.49 5.78
CA GLU A 173 0.56 6.62 6.94
C GLU A 173 -0.60 5.62 6.95
N ILE A 174 -0.29 4.33 6.85
CA ILE A 174 -1.25 3.22 6.85
C ILE A 174 -1.10 2.49 8.18
N ALA A 175 -2.14 2.55 9.00
CA ALA A 175 -2.16 1.97 10.34
C ALA A 175 -3.50 1.29 10.62
N GLY A 176 -3.68 0.80 11.85
CA GLY A 176 -4.90 0.11 12.27
C GLY A 176 -4.77 -1.40 12.09
N GLU A 177 -5.81 -2.08 11.63
CA GLU A 177 -5.82 -3.54 11.53
C GLU A 177 -5.09 -4.06 10.28
N GLY A 178 -5.15 -3.34 9.17
CA GLY A 178 -4.86 -3.82 7.82
C GLY A 178 -3.63 -3.19 7.14
N GLY A 179 -2.77 -4.04 6.55
CA GLY A 179 -1.72 -3.61 5.62
C GLY A 179 -2.20 -3.50 4.16
N VAL A 180 -1.25 -3.47 3.23
CA VAL A 180 -1.49 -3.40 1.78
C VAL A 180 -1.43 -4.78 1.16
N ARG A 181 -2.48 -5.17 0.42
CA ARG A 181 -2.49 -6.39 -0.41
C ARG A 181 -2.66 -6.04 -1.87
N VAL A 182 -1.84 -6.66 -2.72
CA VAL A 182 -1.90 -6.52 -4.18
C VAL A 182 -2.10 -7.90 -4.78
N THR A 183 -3.11 -8.02 -5.65
CA THR A 183 -3.46 -9.30 -6.26
C THR A 183 -4.08 -9.14 -7.65
N ALA A 184 -4.36 -10.26 -8.32
CA ALA A 184 -5.05 -10.32 -9.61
C ALA A 184 -4.36 -9.47 -10.69
N ASP A 185 -3.07 -9.74 -10.92
CA ASP A 185 -2.23 -9.11 -11.94
C ASP A 185 -2.27 -7.57 -11.89
N SER A 186 -2.31 -7.02 -10.68
CA SER A 186 -2.33 -5.57 -10.44
C SER A 186 -0.92 -5.03 -10.19
N THR A 187 -0.77 -3.71 -10.23
CA THR A 187 0.50 -3.03 -9.98
C THR A 187 0.33 -2.00 -8.88
N VAL A 188 1.26 -1.96 -7.92
CA VAL A 188 1.35 -0.85 -6.95
C VAL A 188 2.75 -0.24 -6.94
N SER A 189 2.80 1.09 -6.83
CA SER A 189 3.99 1.84 -6.40
C SER A 189 3.72 2.45 -5.03
N ILE A 190 4.57 2.17 -4.05
CA ILE A 190 4.47 2.69 -2.68
C ILE A 190 5.73 3.51 -2.44
N LEU A 191 5.56 4.81 -2.21
CA LEU A 191 6.64 5.79 -2.09
C LEU A 191 6.43 6.63 -0.83
N GLU A 192 7.49 6.85 -0.04
CA GLU A 192 7.43 7.76 1.12
C GLU A 192 6.30 7.44 2.10
N CYS A 193 5.93 6.17 2.21
CA CYS A 193 4.83 5.75 3.07
C CYS A 193 5.35 5.18 4.39
N THR A 194 4.48 5.16 5.40
CA THR A 194 4.69 4.40 6.63
C THR A 194 3.57 3.38 6.77
N ILE A 195 3.90 2.10 6.86
CA ILE A 195 2.93 1.01 7.11
C ILE A 195 3.25 0.42 8.48
N ARG A 196 2.40 0.72 9.47
CA ARG A 196 2.73 0.42 10.86
C ARG A 196 1.63 -0.24 11.67
N GLY A 197 2.05 -1.12 12.59
CA GLY A 197 1.19 -1.63 13.66
C GLY A 197 -0.03 -2.40 13.18
N THR A 198 0.03 -3.01 11.99
CA THR A 198 -1.09 -3.76 11.44
C THR A 198 -1.20 -5.15 12.06
N ALA A 199 -2.42 -5.70 12.14
CA ALA A 199 -2.69 -7.06 12.60
C ALA A 199 -2.36 -8.13 11.53
N CYS A 200 -1.99 -7.71 10.31
CA CYS A 200 -1.56 -8.58 9.22
C CYS A 200 -0.14 -8.27 8.76
N THR A 201 0.21 -8.74 7.56
CA THR A 201 1.47 -8.40 6.91
C THR A 201 1.40 -6.95 6.46
N GLY A 202 2.49 -6.20 6.61
CA GLY A 202 2.57 -4.82 6.13
C GLY A 202 2.29 -4.71 4.63
N ILE A 203 3.03 -5.48 3.82
CA ILE A 203 2.81 -5.57 2.36
C ILE A 203 2.72 -7.03 1.92
N ASP A 204 1.65 -7.39 1.23
CA ASP A 204 1.40 -8.72 0.69
C ASP A 204 1.18 -8.64 -0.83
N CYS A 205 2.24 -8.89 -1.60
CA CYS A 205 2.24 -8.81 -3.06
C CYS A 205 2.13 -10.21 -3.66
N GLN A 206 0.98 -10.56 -4.22
CA GLN A 206 0.69 -11.90 -4.73
C GLN A 206 0.23 -11.86 -6.19
N ASP A 207 0.89 -12.61 -7.08
CA ASP A 207 0.46 -12.70 -8.49
C ASP A 207 0.29 -11.29 -9.11
N SER A 208 1.27 -10.40 -8.87
CA SER A 208 1.17 -8.95 -9.13
C SER A 208 2.54 -8.27 -9.18
N THR A 209 2.58 -6.97 -9.43
CA THR A 209 3.81 -6.16 -9.45
C THR A 209 3.83 -5.15 -8.29
N CYS A 210 4.93 -5.07 -7.55
CA CYS A 210 5.08 -4.11 -6.45
C CYS A 210 6.42 -3.37 -6.49
N THR A 211 6.35 -2.05 -6.54
CA THR A 211 7.50 -1.16 -6.32
C THR A 211 7.35 -0.52 -4.95
N VAL A 212 8.38 -0.61 -4.11
CA VAL A 212 8.39 -0.03 -2.76
C VAL A 212 9.69 0.74 -2.59
N GLU A 213 9.56 2.04 -2.34
CA GLU A 213 10.68 2.96 -2.24
C GLU A 213 10.49 3.92 -1.06
N ARG A 214 11.59 4.21 -0.33
CA ARG A 214 11.60 5.22 0.76
C ARG A 214 10.46 5.04 1.75
N THR A 215 10.14 3.78 2.07
CA THR A 215 8.97 3.40 2.86
C THR A 215 9.41 2.74 4.16
N LEU A 216 8.73 3.07 5.26
CA LEU A 216 8.94 2.44 6.56
C LEU A 216 7.85 1.39 6.82
N ILE A 217 8.24 0.14 7.04
CA ILE A 217 7.34 -0.98 7.32
C ILE A 217 7.69 -1.53 8.70
N ILE A 218 6.85 -1.22 9.69
CA ILE A 218 7.24 -1.34 11.09
C ILE A 218 6.16 -1.90 12.01
N ASP A 219 6.55 -2.76 12.95
CA ASP A 219 5.67 -3.29 14.01
C ASP A 219 4.41 -4.00 13.47
N ASN A 220 4.43 -4.55 12.24
CA ASN A 220 3.31 -5.31 11.68
C ASN A 220 3.31 -6.75 12.21
N GLU A 221 2.17 -7.25 12.65
CA GLU A 221 2.07 -8.45 13.47
C GLU A 221 2.45 -9.74 12.73
N GLN A 222 2.00 -9.92 11.48
CA GLN A 222 2.21 -11.16 10.73
C GLN A 222 3.50 -11.19 9.90
N GLY A 223 4.14 -10.03 9.72
CA GLY A 223 5.38 -9.88 8.97
C GLY A 223 5.46 -8.55 8.22
N GLY A 224 6.64 -8.23 7.68
CA GLY A 224 6.90 -7.00 6.94
C GLY A 224 6.39 -7.10 5.50
N ILE A 225 7.11 -7.85 4.65
CA ILE A 225 6.81 -7.98 3.22
C ILE A 225 6.74 -9.46 2.82
N ASN A 226 5.63 -9.85 2.19
CA ASN A 226 5.48 -11.14 1.52
C ASN A 226 5.40 -10.94 -0.01
N LEU A 227 6.29 -11.58 -0.75
CA LEU A 227 6.39 -11.52 -2.20
C LEU A 227 6.17 -12.92 -2.77
N SER A 228 5.00 -13.18 -3.37
CA SER A 228 4.63 -14.50 -3.90
C SER A 228 4.18 -14.44 -5.35
N ASN A 229 4.91 -15.10 -6.24
CA ASN A 229 4.63 -15.12 -7.67
C ASN A 229 4.49 -13.70 -8.26
N SER A 230 5.34 -12.79 -7.80
CA SER A 230 5.28 -11.36 -8.11
C SER A 230 6.59 -10.86 -8.73
N THR A 231 6.49 -9.78 -9.49
CA THR A 231 7.65 -8.98 -9.90
C THR A 231 7.77 -7.80 -8.94
N TYR A 232 8.97 -7.48 -8.47
CA TYR A 232 9.12 -6.43 -7.46
C TYR A 232 10.40 -5.62 -7.58
N THR A 233 10.34 -4.35 -7.18
CA THR A 233 11.51 -3.51 -6.92
C THR A 233 11.38 -2.95 -5.51
N ILE A 234 12.24 -3.37 -4.60
CA ILE A 234 12.26 -2.87 -3.21
C ILE A 234 13.58 -2.16 -2.99
N MET A 235 13.53 -0.86 -2.74
CA MET A 235 14.71 -0.01 -2.64
C MET A 235 14.56 1.05 -1.56
N ASN A 236 15.65 1.46 -0.92
CA ASN A 236 15.66 2.53 0.08
C ASN A 236 14.57 2.37 1.15
N THR A 237 14.31 1.13 1.58
CA THR A 237 13.15 0.79 2.39
C THR A 237 13.61 0.16 3.70
N MET A 238 12.96 0.55 4.79
CA MET A 238 13.22 -0.01 6.13
C MET A 238 12.09 -0.99 6.48
N VAL A 239 12.46 -2.24 6.75
CA VAL A 239 11.53 -3.31 7.17
C VAL A 239 11.95 -3.79 8.55
N VAL A 240 11.33 -3.24 9.59
CA VAL A 240 11.85 -3.36 10.95
C VAL A 240 10.80 -3.77 11.99
N ARG A 241 11.19 -4.56 12.99
CA ARG A 241 10.33 -5.00 14.12
C ARG A 241 9.01 -5.72 13.75
N ASN A 242 8.90 -6.27 12.55
CA ASN A 242 7.70 -6.99 12.12
C ASN A 242 7.71 -8.47 12.57
N GLY A 243 6.53 -9.11 12.54
CA GLY A 243 6.36 -10.55 12.56
C GLY A 243 6.25 -11.20 13.94
N GLN A 244 5.93 -10.45 14.99
CA GLN A 244 5.87 -10.97 16.38
C GLN A 244 5.07 -12.28 16.53
N SER A 245 3.94 -12.42 15.83
CA SER A 245 3.15 -13.66 15.82
C SER A 245 3.07 -14.32 14.43
N GLY A 246 3.77 -13.75 13.45
CA GLY A 246 3.81 -14.17 12.07
C GLY A 246 4.60 -15.45 11.81
N THR A 247 4.40 -16.06 10.65
CA THR A 247 5.21 -17.21 10.20
C THR A 247 6.55 -16.81 9.57
N PHE A 248 6.73 -15.52 9.33
CA PHE A 248 7.97 -14.87 8.89
C PHE A 248 8.07 -13.48 9.56
N GLY A 249 9.26 -12.89 9.53
CA GLY A 249 9.53 -11.58 10.13
C GLY A 249 9.59 -10.46 9.11
N GLY A 250 10.80 -10.13 8.67
CA GLY A 250 11.06 -9.04 7.74
C GLY A 250 10.52 -9.34 6.36
N MET A 251 11.12 -10.29 5.63
CA MET A 251 10.77 -10.54 4.25
C MET A 251 10.70 -12.03 3.87
N GLN A 252 9.64 -12.40 3.15
CA GLN A 252 9.49 -13.73 2.57
C GLN A 252 9.34 -13.63 1.04
N ILE A 253 10.13 -14.41 0.30
CA ILE A 253 10.20 -14.36 -1.16
C ILE A 253 9.92 -15.73 -1.76
N ARG A 254 8.96 -15.80 -2.68
CA ARG A 254 8.55 -17.02 -3.38
C ARG A 254 8.28 -16.72 -4.85
N ARG A 255 9.00 -17.42 -5.72
CA ARG A 255 8.88 -17.39 -7.19
C ARG A 255 8.94 -15.95 -7.75
N PRO A 256 10.07 -15.25 -7.59
CA PRO A 256 10.22 -13.91 -8.14
C PRO A 256 10.07 -13.92 -9.67
N GLY A 257 9.33 -12.94 -10.18
CA GLY A 257 9.24 -12.66 -11.61
C GLY A 257 10.55 -12.14 -12.18
N ALA A 258 10.71 -12.24 -13.49
CA ALA A 258 11.89 -11.71 -14.17
C ALA A 258 12.01 -10.19 -13.96
N GLY A 259 13.21 -9.71 -13.63
CA GLY A 259 13.46 -8.30 -13.35
C GLY A 259 13.27 -7.90 -11.88
N SER A 260 12.92 -8.84 -10.99
CA SER A 260 12.77 -8.51 -9.56
C SER A 260 14.11 -8.15 -8.90
N ALA A 261 14.12 -7.09 -8.10
CA ALA A 261 15.30 -6.56 -7.42
C ALA A 261 14.98 -6.12 -5.97
N ILE A 262 15.90 -6.41 -5.06
CA ILE A 262 15.93 -5.87 -3.69
C ILE A 262 17.33 -5.31 -3.47
N SER A 263 17.43 -4.02 -3.18
CA SER A 263 18.72 -3.38 -2.93
C SER A 263 18.58 -2.19 -1.99
N LEU A 264 19.64 -1.87 -1.24
CA LEU A 264 19.64 -0.69 -0.37
C LEU A 264 18.43 -0.73 0.59
N VAL A 265 18.25 -1.86 1.29
CA VAL A 265 17.20 -2.00 2.30
C VAL A 265 17.81 -2.26 3.67
N THR A 266 17.11 -1.85 4.72
CA THR A 266 17.45 -2.17 6.11
C THR A 266 16.39 -3.09 6.67
N ILE A 267 16.75 -4.36 6.92
CA ILE A 267 15.87 -5.40 7.47
C ILE A 267 16.38 -5.75 8.87
N ALA A 268 15.76 -5.16 9.89
CA ALA A 268 16.31 -5.23 11.25
C ALA A 268 15.27 -5.51 12.34
N SER A 269 15.72 -6.19 13.40
CA SER A 269 14.93 -6.39 14.63
C SER A 269 13.57 -7.08 14.41
N ASN A 270 13.37 -7.75 13.27
CA ASN A 270 12.15 -8.51 13.01
C ASN A 270 12.13 -9.77 13.88
N ARG A 271 10.94 -10.32 14.10
CA ARG A 271 10.69 -11.55 14.86
C ARG A 271 9.80 -12.48 14.05
N THR A 272 9.67 -13.73 14.48
CA THR A 272 8.77 -14.70 13.85
C THR A 272 8.40 -15.76 14.86
N ALA A 273 7.15 -16.22 14.83
CA ALA A 273 6.71 -17.43 15.50
C ALA A 273 6.94 -18.69 14.62
N GLY A 274 7.40 -18.49 13.38
CA GLY A 274 7.79 -19.55 12.47
C GLY A 274 9.17 -20.17 12.77
N THR A 275 9.57 -21.14 11.94
CA THR A 275 10.84 -21.87 12.10
C THR A 275 11.98 -21.32 11.24
N ASN A 276 11.66 -20.49 10.25
CA ASN A 276 12.68 -19.86 9.41
C ASN A 276 13.25 -18.63 10.12
N PRO A 277 14.46 -18.17 9.77
CA PRO A 277 14.98 -16.86 10.11
C PRO A 277 13.97 -15.73 10.02
N ALA A 278 13.98 -14.86 11.02
CA ALA A 278 13.11 -13.70 11.06
C ALA A 278 13.52 -12.60 10.07
N GLY A 279 14.77 -12.57 9.60
CA GLY A 279 15.24 -11.54 8.66
C GLY A 279 14.65 -11.77 7.26
N VAL A 280 15.29 -12.65 6.47
CA VAL A 280 14.86 -12.94 5.10
C VAL A 280 14.79 -14.43 4.80
N THR A 281 13.72 -14.85 4.13
CA THR A 281 13.55 -16.23 3.64
C THR A 281 13.27 -16.25 2.14
N CYS A 282 14.22 -16.78 1.35
CA CYS A 282 14.02 -16.99 -0.09
C CYS A 282 13.65 -18.45 -0.37
N LEU A 283 12.36 -18.74 -0.55
CA LEU A 283 11.88 -20.10 -0.89
C LEU A 283 12.29 -20.53 -2.30
N THR A 284 12.68 -19.58 -3.13
CA THR A 284 13.25 -19.75 -4.47
C THR A 284 14.40 -18.77 -4.67
N PRO A 285 15.29 -18.98 -5.65
CA PRO A 285 16.42 -18.08 -5.86
C PRO A 285 16.00 -16.62 -6.00
N ALA A 286 16.60 -15.76 -5.18
CA ALA A 286 16.45 -14.31 -5.21
C ALA A 286 17.78 -13.65 -4.83
N VAL A 287 18.01 -12.44 -5.33
CA VAL A 287 19.22 -11.66 -5.06
C VAL A 287 18.87 -10.47 -4.18
N ILE A 288 19.70 -10.22 -3.18
CA ILE A 288 19.65 -9.06 -2.30
C ILE A 288 21.02 -8.39 -2.40
N ASP A 289 21.04 -7.09 -2.64
CA ASP A 289 22.28 -6.33 -2.86
C ASP A 289 22.37 -5.12 -1.93
N SER A 290 23.57 -4.75 -1.48
CA SER A 290 23.80 -3.46 -0.79
C SER A 290 22.89 -3.21 0.41
N SER A 291 22.54 -4.25 1.17
CA SER A 291 21.48 -4.19 2.20
C SER A 291 21.98 -4.61 3.58
N ILE A 292 21.33 -4.09 4.63
CA ILE A 292 21.56 -4.50 6.02
C ILE A 292 20.52 -5.55 6.41
N VAL A 293 20.96 -6.68 6.97
CA VAL A 293 20.10 -7.69 7.60
C VAL A 293 20.63 -8.02 9.00
N TRP A 294 20.09 -7.37 10.03
CA TRP A 294 20.71 -7.31 11.35
C TRP A 294 19.75 -7.52 12.53
N GLY A 295 20.16 -8.26 13.56
CA GLY A 295 19.41 -8.38 14.82
C GLY A 295 17.99 -8.98 14.70
N ASN A 296 17.70 -9.73 13.63
CA ASN A 296 16.41 -10.38 13.45
C ASN A 296 16.38 -11.71 14.20
N GLY A 297 15.30 -12.00 14.92
CA GLY A 297 15.14 -13.20 15.74
C GLY A 297 15.69 -13.05 17.16
N GLU A 298 15.82 -14.18 17.87
CA GLU A 298 16.50 -14.24 19.18
C GLU A 298 17.93 -14.74 18.98
N GLU A 299 18.93 -13.99 19.47
CA GLU A 299 20.33 -14.33 19.26
C GLU A 299 20.82 -15.54 20.10
N PRO A 300 21.69 -16.42 19.55
CA PRO A 300 22.21 -16.40 18.19
C PRO A 300 21.22 -17.01 17.18
N SER A 301 20.90 -16.29 16.11
CA SER A 301 20.06 -16.81 15.03
C SER A 301 20.58 -16.51 13.63
N ASN A 302 20.30 -17.39 12.68
CA ASN A 302 20.57 -17.09 11.28
C ASN A 302 19.64 -15.94 10.84
N GLN A 303 20.19 -14.98 10.12
CA GLN A 303 19.44 -13.83 9.61
C GLN A 303 18.73 -14.15 8.29
N VAL A 304 19.29 -15.08 7.52
CA VAL A 304 18.82 -15.42 6.17
C VAL A 304 18.73 -16.93 5.97
N SER A 305 17.74 -17.39 5.21
CA SER A 305 17.61 -18.80 4.80
C SER A 305 17.13 -19.00 3.36
N GLY A 306 17.19 -20.26 2.93
CA GLY A 306 16.72 -20.69 1.63
C GLY A 306 17.74 -20.41 0.52
N SER A 307 17.26 -19.95 -0.63
CA SER A 307 18.06 -19.74 -1.84
C SER A 307 18.46 -18.28 -2.06
N CYS A 308 18.62 -17.49 -0.99
CA CYS A 308 19.05 -16.10 -1.14
C CYS A 308 20.52 -16.02 -1.59
N THR A 309 20.81 -15.16 -2.55
CA THR A 309 22.17 -14.72 -2.89
C THR A 309 22.35 -13.28 -2.44
N LEU A 310 23.27 -13.04 -1.52
CA LEU A 310 23.53 -11.73 -0.94
C LEU A 310 24.84 -11.18 -1.49
N ASN A 311 24.83 -9.95 -1.99
CA ASN A 311 26.04 -9.27 -2.41
C ASN A 311 26.16 -7.90 -1.76
N TRP A 312 27.37 -7.51 -1.36
CA TRP A 312 27.62 -6.19 -0.77
C TRP A 312 26.71 -5.89 0.44
N CYS A 313 26.28 -6.91 1.17
CA CYS A 313 25.38 -6.76 2.32
C CYS A 313 26.16 -6.76 3.65
N ASP A 314 25.57 -6.15 4.67
CA ASP A 314 25.97 -6.35 6.06
C ASP A 314 24.96 -7.26 6.73
N VAL A 315 25.42 -8.38 7.28
CA VAL A 315 24.55 -9.42 7.81
C VAL A 315 25.06 -9.87 9.17
N ASP A 316 24.18 -9.96 10.17
CA ASP A 316 24.51 -10.50 11.50
C ASP A 316 24.67 -12.03 11.47
N GLN A 317 25.52 -12.52 10.56
CA GLN A 317 25.78 -13.91 10.30
C GLN A 317 27.15 -14.02 9.64
N ASN A 318 27.88 -15.09 9.93
CA ASN A 318 29.18 -15.35 9.30
C ASN A 318 29.08 -15.30 7.76
N PRO A 319 29.73 -14.34 7.07
CA PRO A 319 29.60 -14.16 5.62
C PRO A 319 30.03 -15.38 4.81
N SER A 320 30.93 -16.21 5.33
CA SER A 320 31.37 -17.45 4.65
C SER A 320 30.29 -18.53 4.56
N THR A 321 29.18 -18.37 5.29
CA THR A 321 28.00 -19.24 5.23
C THR A 321 26.95 -18.77 4.23
N LEU A 322 27.09 -17.53 3.73
CA LEU A 322 26.15 -16.94 2.79
C LEU A 322 26.55 -17.26 1.35
N THR A 323 25.56 -17.38 0.47
CA THR A 323 25.80 -17.43 -0.98
C THR A 323 25.91 -16.00 -1.50
N GLY A 324 26.91 -15.75 -2.35
CA GLY A 324 27.22 -14.43 -2.90
C GLY A 324 28.57 -13.90 -2.42
N SER A 325 28.79 -12.59 -2.51
CA SER A 325 30.14 -12.02 -2.37
C SER A 325 30.14 -10.59 -1.82
N ASN A 326 31.29 -10.14 -1.31
CA ASN A 326 31.48 -8.79 -0.76
C ASN A 326 30.62 -8.46 0.46
N ASN A 327 30.08 -9.47 1.14
CA ASN A 327 29.32 -9.27 2.37
C ASN A 327 30.26 -9.06 3.57
N ILE A 328 29.82 -8.23 4.51
CA ILE A 328 30.43 -8.03 5.82
C ILE A 328 29.49 -8.53 6.93
N SER A 329 30.00 -8.57 8.16
CA SER A 329 29.24 -8.91 9.36
C SER A 329 29.84 -8.11 10.50
N GLN A 330 29.41 -6.86 10.62
CA GLN A 330 29.84 -5.93 11.66
C GLN A 330 28.62 -5.13 12.13
N ASP A 331 28.60 -4.72 13.40
CA ASP A 331 27.50 -3.94 13.95
C ASP A 331 27.25 -2.68 13.08
N PRO A 332 26.06 -2.51 12.47
CA PRO A 332 25.75 -1.36 11.63
C PRO A 332 25.77 -0.02 12.37
N GLN A 333 25.79 -0.05 13.71
CA GLN A 333 25.77 1.13 14.57
C GLN A 333 24.56 2.03 14.30
N PHE A 334 23.36 1.47 14.42
CA PHE A 334 22.12 2.25 14.39
C PHE A 334 22.12 3.34 15.47
N ILE A 335 21.49 4.48 15.18
CA ILE A 335 21.43 5.62 16.11
C ILE A 335 20.65 5.26 17.38
N ASP A 336 19.45 4.70 17.25
CA ASP A 336 18.58 4.35 18.38
C ASP A 336 17.56 3.26 17.98
N GLU A 337 18.05 2.02 17.87
CA GLU A 337 17.23 0.84 17.52
C GLU A 337 16.02 0.66 18.46
N GLU A 338 16.19 0.91 19.75
CA GLU A 338 15.14 0.72 20.78
C GLU A 338 13.95 1.65 20.55
N ASN A 339 14.21 2.87 20.06
CA ASN A 339 13.17 3.85 19.73
C ASN A 339 12.80 3.86 18.23
N GLY A 340 13.40 2.99 17.41
CA GLY A 340 13.09 2.86 15.98
C GLY A 340 13.85 3.76 15.04
N ASP A 341 14.92 4.39 15.50
CA ASP A 341 15.86 5.10 14.64
C ASP A 341 16.93 4.12 14.12
N PHE A 342 16.65 3.59 12.92
CA PHE A 342 17.53 2.67 12.19
C PHE A 342 18.47 3.38 11.19
N HIS A 343 18.64 4.69 11.30
CA HIS A 343 19.68 5.40 10.55
C HIS A 343 21.03 4.96 11.10
N ILE A 344 22.03 4.87 10.22
CA ILE A 344 23.39 4.49 10.61
C ILE A 344 24.21 5.71 11.02
N ARG A 345 25.11 5.53 11.98
CA ARG A 345 25.99 6.60 12.46
C ARG A 345 27.15 6.83 11.50
N THR A 346 27.71 8.05 11.52
CA THR A 346 28.93 8.42 10.75
C THR A 346 30.21 7.61 11.03
N ASP A 347 30.24 6.74 12.04
CA ASP A 347 31.34 5.81 12.31
C ASP A 347 31.06 4.35 11.86
N SER A 348 29.90 4.11 11.25
CA SER A 348 29.42 2.78 10.86
C SER A 348 30.37 2.03 9.91
N PRO A 349 30.53 0.71 10.08
CA PRO A 349 31.24 -0.13 9.11
C PRO A 349 30.53 -0.25 7.77
N CYS A 350 29.28 0.22 7.65
CA CYS A 350 28.49 0.21 6.41
C CYS A 350 28.90 1.34 5.43
N ILE A 351 29.66 2.33 5.88
CA ILE A 351 29.96 3.55 5.11
C ILE A 351 30.85 3.28 3.89
N ASP A 352 30.46 3.79 2.72
CA ASP A 352 31.14 3.59 1.43
C ASP A 352 31.32 2.11 1.05
N ARG A 353 30.46 1.20 1.56
CA ARG A 353 30.61 -0.26 1.38
C ARG A 353 29.55 -0.90 0.50
N ALA A 354 28.52 -0.21 0.04
CA ALA A 354 27.57 -0.77 -0.90
C ALA A 354 28.22 -1.00 -2.27
N ASN A 355 27.48 -1.69 -3.14
CA ASN A 355 27.90 -1.91 -4.51
C ASN A 355 28.10 -0.56 -5.22
N PRO A 356 29.30 -0.26 -5.74
CA PRO A 356 29.57 1.02 -6.42
C PRO A 356 28.74 1.24 -7.70
N ALA A 357 28.11 0.18 -8.22
CA ALA A 357 27.20 0.26 -9.36
C ALA A 357 25.73 0.47 -8.97
N ALA A 358 25.41 0.58 -7.68
CA ALA A 358 24.06 0.95 -7.23
C ALA A 358 23.71 2.34 -7.79
N SER A 359 22.53 2.46 -8.40
CA SER A 359 22.14 3.64 -9.19
C SER A 359 21.09 4.52 -8.51
N ALA A 360 20.81 4.30 -7.22
CA ALA A 360 19.87 5.13 -6.48
C ALA A 360 20.44 6.55 -6.30
N GLU A 361 19.69 7.56 -6.73
CA GLU A 361 20.08 8.97 -6.63
C GLU A 361 19.81 9.56 -5.24
N GLU A 362 18.85 8.97 -4.52
CA GLU A 362 18.43 9.38 -3.18
C GLU A 362 18.49 8.20 -2.20
N ASP A 363 18.57 8.50 -0.90
CA ASP A 363 18.50 7.54 0.21
C ASP A 363 17.08 7.49 0.82
N PHE A 364 16.93 6.92 2.03
CA PHE A 364 15.64 6.77 2.68
C PHE A 364 14.97 8.13 2.98
N ASP A 365 15.74 9.10 3.44
CA ASP A 365 15.30 10.45 3.81
C ASP A 365 15.14 11.39 2.59
N GLY A 366 15.44 10.92 1.37
CA GLY A 366 15.44 11.73 0.16
C GLY A 366 16.70 12.59 -0.01
N GLN A 367 17.79 12.25 0.68
CA GLN A 367 19.07 12.94 0.56
C GLN A 367 19.88 12.32 -0.58
N ALA A 368 20.76 13.12 -1.19
CA ALA A 368 21.54 12.67 -2.34
C ALA A 368 22.50 11.52 -1.97
N ARG A 369 22.53 10.49 -2.82
CA ARG A 369 23.45 9.35 -2.72
C ARG A 369 24.45 9.34 -3.89
N PRO A 370 25.74 9.05 -3.65
CA PRO A 370 26.37 8.76 -2.36
C PRO A 370 26.77 10.01 -1.57
N GLN A 371 26.83 9.89 -0.23
CA GLN A 371 27.40 10.87 0.69
C GLN A 371 28.82 10.46 1.09
N GLY A 372 29.75 10.43 0.12
CA GLY A 372 31.11 9.97 0.42
C GLY A 372 31.88 9.56 -0.82
N SER A 373 32.72 8.53 -0.66
CA SER A 373 33.46 7.91 -1.75
C SER A 373 32.63 6.88 -2.53
N GLY A 374 31.52 6.39 -1.95
CA GLY A 374 30.59 5.44 -2.52
C GLY A 374 29.31 5.36 -1.68
N PRO A 375 28.30 4.61 -2.12
CA PRO A 375 27.07 4.47 -1.35
C PRO A 375 27.30 3.63 -0.09
N ASP A 376 26.49 3.91 0.93
CA ASP A 376 26.46 3.15 2.17
C ASP A 376 25.61 1.87 2.00
N ILE A 377 25.96 0.80 2.73
CA ILE A 377 25.11 -0.39 2.81
C ILE A 377 23.86 -0.05 3.62
N GLY A 378 22.68 -0.37 3.09
CA GLY A 378 21.40 -0.18 3.79
C GLY A 378 20.46 0.79 3.09
N ALA A 379 19.34 1.09 3.73
CA ALA A 379 18.35 2.03 3.20
C ALA A 379 18.86 3.47 3.13
N ASP A 380 19.73 3.85 4.05
CA ASP A 380 20.05 5.24 4.33
C ASP A 380 21.56 5.51 4.31
N GLU A 381 21.97 6.73 3.96
CA GLU A 381 23.36 7.19 4.10
C GLU A 381 23.61 7.67 5.54
N ALA A 382 24.86 7.60 6.00
CA ALA A 382 25.19 7.95 7.37
C ALA A 382 24.97 9.44 7.69
N ARG A 383 24.47 9.73 8.90
CA ARG A 383 24.23 11.10 9.38
C ARG A 383 24.74 11.39 10.80
#